data_AF-A0A7S2BPJ4-F1
#
_entry.id   AF-A0A7S2BPJ4-F1
#
_cell.length_a   1.000
_cell.length_b   1.000
_cell.length_c   1.000
_cell.angle_alpha   90.00
_cell.angle_beta   90.00
_cell.angle_gamma   90.00
#
_symmetry.space_group_name_H-M   'P 1'
#
loop_
_entity.id
_entity.type
_entity.pdbx_description
1 polymer ?
#
loop_
_entity_poly.entity_id
_entity_poly.type
_entity_poly.pdbx_seq_one_letter_code
_entity_poly.pdbx_strand_id
1 'polypeptide(L)'
;LIDGLDGLMGDEAAALCWLPSTYPPNCSIVLTATSGSPVAKQLQRKGWRRAISMAKLTEVQKRHVVVNYLSLVHKTLEEEVLSQICKAEQTSNPLFLRMLVDELVTTAVFETVLPITR
;
A
#
# COMPACT_ATOMS: atom_id res chain seq x y z
N LEU A 1 -5.18 -4.98 -16.40
CA LEU A 1 -5.44 -4.57 -15.00
C LEU A 1 -6.42 -3.43 -15.05
N ILE A 2 -7.50 -3.48 -14.28
CA ILE A 2 -8.38 -2.33 -14.06
C ILE A 2 -8.26 -1.98 -12.57
N ASP A 3 -7.82 -0.76 -12.30
CA ASP A 3 -7.51 -0.29 -10.95
C ASP A 3 -8.60 0.66 -10.43
N GLY A 4 -8.87 0.64 -9.13
CA GLY A 4 -9.76 1.58 -8.46
C GLY A 4 -11.22 1.49 -8.89
N LEU A 5 -11.77 0.28 -9.04
CA LEU A 5 -13.16 0.11 -9.49
C LEU A 5 -14.20 0.76 -8.57
N ASP A 6 -13.87 1.00 -7.31
CA ASP A 6 -14.70 1.75 -6.37
C ASP A 6 -14.84 3.25 -6.71
N GLY A 7 -14.04 3.77 -7.65
CA GLY A 7 -14.20 5.11 -8.23
C GLY A 7 -15.25 5.20 -9.36
N LEU A 8 -15.87 4.08 -9.76
CA LEU A 8 -16.93 4.09 -10.77
C LEU A 8 -18.18 4.80 -10.25
N MET A 9 -18.60 5.83 -10.98
CA MET A 9 -19.78 6.63 -10.66
C MET A 9 -20.99 6.18 -11.49
N GLY A 10 -22.17 6.22 -10.89
CA GLY A 10 -23.43 5.82 -11.51
C GLY A 10 -23.78 4.34 -11.28
N ASP A 11 -25.07 4.08 -11.07
CA ASP A 11 -25.57 2.78 -10.61
C ASP A 11 -25.23 1.64 -11.58
N GLU A 12 -25.30 1.88 -12.89
CA GLU A 12 -24.98 0.86 -13.92
C GLU A 12 -23.49 0.52 -13.97
N ALA A 13 -22.62 1.52 -13.80
CA ALA A 13 -21.17 1.32 -13.77
C ALA A 13 -20.76 0.54 -12.51
N ALA A 14 -21.35 0.88 -11.36
CA ALA A 14 -21.15 0.19 -10.09
C ALA A 14 -21.75 -1.22 -10.05
N ALA A 15 -22.80 -1.48 -10.83
CA ALA A 15 -23.37 -2.82 -11.01
C ALA A 15 -22.51 -3.75 -11.89
N LEU A 16 -21.46 -3.21 -12.50
CA LEU A 16 -20.53 -3.91 -13.39
C LEU A 16 -21.24 -4.63 -14.54
N CYS A 17 -22.30 -4.02 -15.09
CA CYS A 17 -23.03 -4.58 -16.23
C CYS A 17 -22.17 -4.63 -17.50
N TRP A 18 -21.21 -3.72 -17.62
CA TRP A 18 -20.24 -3.66 -18.71
C TRP A 18 -19.14 -4.74 -18.63
N LEU A 19 -18.94 -5.36 -17.46
CA LEU A 19 -17.83 -6.30 -17.25
C LEU A 19 -18.17 -7.66 -17.90
N PRO A 20 -17.37 -8.16 -18.86
CA PRO A 20 -17.64 -9.41 -19.53
C PRO A 20 -17.68 -10.61 -18.57
N SER A 21 -18.54 -11.57 -18.86
CA SER A 21 -18.64 -12.85 -18.14
C SER A 21 -17.68 -13.91 -18.68
N THR A 22 -17.21 -13.77 -19.92
CA THR A 22 -16.27 -14.67 -20.58
C THR A 22 -15.08 -13.90 -21.14
N TYR A 23 -13.91 -14.53 -21.09
CA TYR A 23 -12.66 -13.97 -21.58
C TYR A 23 -12.01 -14.92 -22.58
N PRO A 24 -11.30 -14.41 -23.60
CA PRO A 24 -10.47 -15.24 -24.47
C PRO A 24 -9.46 -16.07 -23.65
N PRO A 25 -9.08 -17.27 -24.11
CA PRO A 25 -8.25 -18.21 -23.33
C PRO A 25 -6.85 -17.67 -22.98
N ASN A 26 -6.36 -16.68 -23.73
CA ASN A 26 -5.06 -16.03 -23.54
C ASN A 26 -5.16 -14.68 -22.82
N CYS A 27 -6.32 -14.31 -22.29
CA CYS A 27 -6.53 -13.08 -21.56
C CYS A 27 -6.78 -13.36 -20.08
N SER A 28 -5.98 -12.72 -19.22
CA SER A 28 -6.22 -12.67 -17.77
C SER A 28 -6.51 -11.23 -17.37
N ILE A 29 -7.47 -11.07 -16.47
CA ILE A 29 -7.89 -9.77 -15.98
C ILE A 29 -7.74 -9.73 -14.46
N VAL A 30 -7.04 -8.71 -14.01
CA VAL A 30 -6.88 -8.37 -12.60
C VAL A 30 -7.68 -7.10 -12.36
N LEU A 31 -8.48 -7.12 -11.31
CA LEU A 31 -9.35 -6.04 -10.89
C LEU A 31 -8.98 -5.67 -9.46
N THR A 32 -8.92 -4.38 -9.16
CA THR A 32 -8.75 -3.91 -7.78
C THR A 32 -9.97 -3.11 -7.36
N ALA A 33 -10.28 -3.20 -6.07
CA ALA A 33 -11.33 -2.42 -5.43
C ALA A 33 -11.03 -2.34 -3.93
N THR A 34 -11.48 -1.27 -3.29
CA THR A 34 -11.43 -1.17 -1.83
C THR A 34 -12.21 -2.32 -1.18
N SER A 35 -11.58 -3.02 -0.23
CA SER A 35 -12.20 -4.12 0.53
C SER A 35 -13.51 -3.69 1.17
N GLY A 36 -14.57 -4.48 0.98
CA GLY A 36 -15.90 -4.20 1.54
C GLY A 36 -16.76 -3.18 0.78
N SER A 37 -16.21 -2.52 -0.25
CA SER A 37 -16.97 -1.63 -1.12
C SER A 37 -18.15 -2.33 -1.81
N PRO A 38 -19.21 -1.59 -2.23
CA PRO A 38 -20.32 -2.16 -2.99
C PRO A 38 -19.86 -2.91 -4.25
N VAL A 39 -18.87 -2.37 -4.95
CA VAL A 39 -18.29 -2.97 -6.16
C VAL A 39 -17.57 -4.29 -5.85
N ALA A 40 -16.81 -4.37 -4.75
CA ALA A 40 -16.20 -5.63 -4.32
C ALA A 40 -17.23 -6.72 -4.03
N LYS A 41 -18.36 -6.36 -3.40
CA LYS A 41 -19.49 -7.30 -3.18
C LYS A 41 -20.13 -7.73 -4.50
N GLN A 42 -20.23 -6.82 -5.46
CA GLN A 42 -20.79 -7.11 -6.77
C GLN A 42 -19.90 -8.06 -7.59
N LEU A 43 -18.57 -7.90 -7.52
CA LEU A 43 -17.62 -8.84 -8.13
C LEU A 43 -17.82 -10.26 -7.59
N GLN A 44 -17.97 -10.41 -6.27
CA GLN A 44 -18.23 -11.72 -5.65
C GLN A 44 -19.54 -12.33 -6.17
N ARG A 45 -20.62 -11.53 -6.28
CA ARG A 45 -21.91 -11.99 -6.85
C ARG A 45 -21.79 -12.42 -8.31
N LYS A 46 -20.92 -11.77 -9.09
CA LYS A 46 -20.61 -12.14 -10.49
C LYS A 46 -19.64 -13.32 -10.62
N GLY A 47 -19.29 -14.00 -9.52
CA GLY A 47 -18.50 -15.23 -9.55
C GLY A 47 -16.99 -15.03 -9.49
N TRP A 48 -16.51 -13.83 -9.17
CA TRP A 48 -15.08 -13.58 -8.94
C TRP A 48 -14.65 -14.12 -7.57
N ARG A 49 -14.29 -15.41 -7.54
CA ARG A 49 -13.98 -16.14 -6.29
C ARG A 49 -12.54 -16.01 -5.83
N ARG A 50 -11.61 -15.68 -6.74
CA ARG A 50 -10.18 -15.53 -6.43
C ARG A 50 -9.90 -14.09 -6.00
N ALA A 51 -10.22 -13.77 -4.75
CA ALA A 51 -9.88 -12.48 -4.15
C ALA A 51 -8.56 -12.58 -3.40
N ILE A 52 -7.67 -11.60 -3.61
CA ILE A 52 -6.44 -11.42 -2.84
C ILE A 52 -6.66 -10.18 -1.97
N SER A 53 -6.61 -10.34 -0.65
CA SER A 53 -6.74 -9.24 0.29
C SER A 53 -5.36 -8.70 0.67
N MET A 54 -5.18 -7.40 0.55
CA MET A 54 -3.97 -6.70 0.98
C MET A 54 -4.16 -6.21 2.41
N ALA A 55 -3.47 -6.85 3.36
CA ALA A 55 -3.49 -6.43 4.76
C ALA A 55 -2.55 -5.24 4.99
N LYS A 56 -2.78 -4.51 6.10
CA LYS A 56 -1.82 -3.53 6.62
C LYS A 56 -0.49 -4.24 6.94
N LEU A 57 0.62 -3.52 6.82
CA LEU A 57 1.94 -4.05 7.16
C LEU A 57 2.05 -4.31 8.66
N THR A 58 2.58 -5.48 9.03
CA THR A 58 3.02 -5.77 10.39
C THR A 58 4.31 -5.01 10.71
N GLU A 59 4.64 -4.83 11.99
CA GLU A 59 5.89 -4.15 12.38
C GLU A 59 7.14 -4.79 11.76
N VAL A 60 7.17 -6.12 11.70
CA VAL A 60 8.27 -6.87 11.06
C VAL A 60 8.35 -6.57 9.56
N GLN A 61 7.20 -6.52 8.87
CA GLN A 61 7.14 -6.17 7.46
C GLN A 61 7.55 -4.70 7.22
N LYS A 62 7.10 -3.77 8.06
CA LYS A 62 7.52 -2.37 8.00
C LYS A 62 9.04 -2.27 8.11
N ARG A 63 9.63 -2.94 9.09
CA ARG A 63 11.09 -2.96 9.28
C ARG A 63 11.82 -3.47 8.05
N HIS A 64 11.38 -4.59 7.47
CA HIS A 64 11.97 -5.12 6.24
C HIS A 64 11.85 -4.14 5.07
N VAL A 65 10.70 -3.49 4.90
CA VAL A 65 10.50 -2.49 3.84
C VAL A 65 11.46 -1.30 4.02
N VAL A 66 11.57 -0.76 5.24
CA VAL A 66 12.44 0.39 5.52
C VAL A 66 13.90 0.03 5.30
N VAL A 67 14.38 -1.06 5.90
CA VAL A 67 15.80 -1.47 5.81
C VAL A 67 16.18 -1.80 4.38
N ASN A 68 15.35 -2.55 3.65
CA ASN A 68 15.62 -2.87 2.25
C ASN A 68 15.57 -1.64 1.35
N TYR A 69 14.70 -0.67 1.64
CA TYR A 69 14.68 0.54 0.86
C TYR A 69 15.91 1.41 1.12
N LEU A 70 16.29 1.60 2.38
CA LEU A 70 17.45 2.40 2.76
C LEU A 70 18.75 1.79 2.20
N SER A 71 18.86 0.47 2.13
CA SER A 71 20.04 -0.20 1.53
C SER A 71 20.18 0.08 0.03
N LEU A 72 19.06 0.21 -0.71
CA LEU A 72 19.08 0.58 -2.13
C LEU A 72 19.59 2.01 -2.37
N VAL A 73 19.44 2.90 -1.39
CA VAL A 73 19.93 4.28 -1.44
C VAL A 73 21.18 4.49 -0.58
N HIS A 74 21.83 3.40 -0.15
CA HIS A 74 23.06 3.39 0.66
C HIS A 74 22.98 4.25 1.94
N LYS A 75 21.81 4.29 2.58
CA LYS A 75 21.58 4.97 3.86
C LYS A 75 21.18 3.97 4.94
N THR A 76 21.25 4.42 6.18
CA THR A 76 20.79 3.69 7.37
C THR A 76 20.08 4.65 8.31
N LEU A 77 19.24 4.11 9.20
CA LEU A 77 18.65 4.86 10.31
C LEU A 77 19.15 4.29 11.62
N GLU A 78 19.22 5.14 12.64
CA GLU A 78 19.43 4.68 14.02
C GLU A 78 18.27 3.77 14.45
N GLU A 79 18.59 2.77 15.28
CA GLU A 79 17.65 1.75 15.70
C GLU A 79 16.43 2.33 16.44
N GLU A 80 16.64 3.39 17.21
CA GLU A 80 15.59 4.08 17.96
C GLU A 80 14.56 4.72 17.01
N VAL A 81 15.03 5.42 15.97
CA VAL A 81 14.18 6.04 14.94
C VAL A 81 13.45 4.96 14.14
N LEU A 82 14.15 3.90 13.72
CA LEU A 82 13.54 2.78 13.01
C LEU A 82 12.44 2.10 13.84
N SER A 83 12.68 1.92 15.14
CA SER A 83 11.70 1.36 16.08
C SER A 83 10.47 2.25 16.23
N GLN A 84 10.65 3.58 16.34
CA GLN A 84 9.54 4.54 16.38
C GLN A 84 8.69 4.48 15.10
N ILE A 85 9.34 4.46 13.92
CA ILE A 85 8.64 4.36 12.63
C ILE A 85 7.85 3.05 12.54
N CYS A 86 8.42 1.92 12.97
CA CYS A 86 7.75 0.62 12.87
C CYS A 86 6.54 0.51 13.83
N LYS A 87 6.60 1.13 15.00
CA LYS A 87 5.52 1.12 16.00
C LYS A 87 4.36 2.06 15.67
N ALA A 88 4.60 3.12 14.90
CA ALA A 88 3.54 4.05 14.52
C ALA A 88 2.43 3.32 13.72
N GLU A 89 1.15 3.55 14.04
CA GLU A 89 0.07 2.84 13.36
C GLU A 89 -0.07 3.27 11.89
N GLN A 90 0.11 4.55 11.62
CA GLN A 90 -0.02 5.18 10.30
C GLN A 90 0.93 4.55 9.27
N THR A 91 2.10 4.10 9.70
CA THR A 91 3.11 3.42 8.86
C THR A 91 2.73 1.99 8.50
N SER A 92 1.61 1.48 8.99
CA SER A 92 1.05 0.20 8.52
C SER A 92 0.42 0.33 7.13
N ASN A 93 0.17 1.56 6.67
CA ASN A 93 -0.09 1.84 5.25
C ASN A 93 1.26 1.91 4.50
N PRO A 94 1.53 1.00 3.54
CA PRO A 94 2.78 0.99 2.78
C PRO A 94 3.10 2.32 2.07
N LEU A 95 2.07 2.99 1.53
CA LEU A 95 2.25 4.26 0.81
C LEU A 95 2.70 5.37 1.77
N PHE A 96 2.08 5.43 2.96
CA PHE A 96 2.46 6.40 3.97
C PHE A 96 3.88 6.14 4.50
N LEU A 97 4.20 4.88 4.82
CA LEU A 97 5.55 4.50 5.24
C LEU A 97 6.58 4.88 4.18
N ARG A 98 6.30 4.61 2.91
CA ARG A 98 7.20 4.95 1.81
C ARG A 98 7.45 6.46 1.73
N MET A 99 6.38 7.25 1.74
CA MET A 99 6.46 8.71 1.70
C MET A 99 7.28 9.28 2.86
N LEU A 100 7.05 8.78 4.09
CA LEU A 100 7.81 9.19 5.27
C LEU A 100 9.31 8.90 5.09
N VAL A 101 9.68 7.71 4.63
CA VAL A 101 11.10 7.34 4.46
C VAL A 101 11.73 8.13 3.30
N ASP A 102 11.00 8.38 2.21
CA ASP A 102 11.47 9.23 1.11
C ASP A 102 11.77 10.66 1.59
N GLU A 103 10.91 11.21 2.44
CA GLU A 103 11.12 12.53 3.05
C GLU A 103 12.37 12.53 3.94
N LEU A 104 12.54 11.51 4.79
CA LEU A 104 13.74 11.38 5.64
C LEU A 104 15.01 11.26 4.81
N VAL A 105 15.00 10.48 3.72
CA VAL A 105 16.17 10.34 2.84
C VAL A 105 16.56 11.67 2.19
N THR A 106 15.57 12.47 1.81
CA THR A 106 15.73 13.76 1.12
C THR A 106 16.17 14.88 2.06
N THR A 107 15.62 14.91 3.28
CA THR A 107 15.81 16.01 4.25
C THR A 107 16.88 15.74 5.30
N ALA A 108 17.25 14.49 5.55
CA ALA A 108 18.25 14.17 6.56
C ALA A 108 19.64 14.61 6.11
N VAL A 109 20.09 15.72 6.69
CA VAL A 109 21.48 16.14 6.68
C VAL A 109 22.24 15.26 7.68
N PHE A 110 23.37 14.71 7.26
CA PHE A 110 24.24 13.88 8.11
C PHE A 110 24.99 14.77 9.10
N GLU A 111 24.29 15.44 10.02
CA GLU A 111 24.91 16.28 11.04
C GLU A 111 24.35 15.93 12.41
N THR A 112 25.25 15.33 13.20
CA THR A 112 25.19 15.06 14.62
C THR A 112 24.33 16.08 15.37
N VAL A 113 23.31 15.60 16.09
CA VAL A 113 22.55 16.44 17.02
C VAL A 113 23.48 16.85 18.15
N LEU A 114 23.95 18.09 18.14
CA LEU A 114 24.66 18.65 19.29
C LEU A 114 23.66 18.83 20.45
N PRO A 115 23.98 18.36 21.66
CA PRO A 115 23.10 18.50 22.80
C PRO A 115 22.95 19.99 23.14
N ILE A 116 21.71 20.45 23.30
CA ILE A 116 21.43 21.74 23.92
C ILE A 116 21.62 21.55 25.42
N THR A 117 22.83 21.80 25.92
CA THR A 117 23.06 22.00 27.35
C THR A 117 22.32 23.27 27.79
N ARG A 118 21.43 23.11 28.77
CA ARG A 118 20.96 24.19 29.65
C ARG A 118 21.49 23.96 31.04
#